data_AF-A0A6N6Z1F1-F1
#
_entry.id   AF-A0A6N6Z1F1-F1
#
_cell.length_a   1.000
_cell.length_b   1.000
_cell.length_c   1.000
_cell.angle_alpha   90.00
_cell.angle_beta   90.00
_cell.angle_gamma   90.00
#
_symmetry.space_group_name_H-M   'P 1'
#
loop_
_entity.id
_entity.type
_entity.pdbx_description
1 polymer ?
#
loop_
_entity_poly.entity_id
_entity_poly.type
_entity_poly.pdbx_seq_one_letter_code
_entity_poly.pdbx_strand_id
1 'polypeptide(L)'
;MALRRFAATPEDAFGGKGGLYAAGRWNRIGRPIVYTAEHLSLCALEILVHLQRGQPMQPFVWWRIAVPDGAVKDQHPLPPELERSREVGHQWLERRSSPVLRVPSLLIPGEHNLLLNPLHPAFDQGWIQQGPEPFSFDARLTP
;
A
#
# COMPACT_ATOMS: atom_id res chain seq x y z
N MET A 1 -14.98 4.76 -10.73
CA MET A 1 -15.95 5.34 -9.77
C MET A 1 -15.78 4.78 -8.35
N ALA A 2 -15.48 3.49 -8.16
CA ALA A 2 -15.30 2.88 -6.83
C ALA A 2 -13.98 3.28 -6.13
N LEU A 3 -12.85 3.31 -6.84
CA LEU A 3 -11.54 3.69 -6.26
C LEU A 3 -11.49 5.14 -5.76
N ARG A 4 -12.15 6.07 -6.47
CA ARG A 4 -12.33 7.45 -5.96
C ARG A 4 -13.06 7.50 -4.62
N ARG A 5 -13.93 6.54 -4.30
CA ARG A 5 -14.65 6.48 -3.02
C ARG A 5 -13.77 5.93 -1.89
N PHE A 6 -12.83 5.04 -2.20
CA PHE A 6 -11.94 4.43 -1.19
C PHE A 6 -10.67 5.23 -0.92
N ALA A 7 -10.40 6.29 -1.69
CA ALA A 7 -9.25 7.17 -1.50
C ALA A 7 -9.62 8.66 -1.65
N ALA A 8 -10.90 9.01 -1.42
CA ALA A 8 -11.44 10.36 -1.61
C ALA A 8 -10.92 11.35 -0.55
N THR A 9 -10.71 10.85 0.66
CA THR A 9 -10.25 11.63 1.81
C THR A 9 -9.05 10.94 2.46
N PRO A 10 -8.29 11.64 3.32
CA PRO A 10 -7.25 11.03 4.14
C PRO A 10 -7.73 9.79 4.92
N GLU A 11 -8.92 9.85 5.51
CA GLU A 11 -9.48 8.75 6.31
C GLU A 11 -9.82 7.53 5.46
N ASP A 12 -10.28 7.74 4.23
CA ASP A 12 -10.54 6.64 3.32
C ASP A 12 -9.24 6.06 2.76
N ALA A 13 -8.31 6.90 2.31
CA ALA A 13 -7.04 6.49 1.72
C ALA A 13 -6.12 5.77 2.72
N PHE A 14 -6.06 6.28 3.95
CA PHE A 14 -5.12 5.81 4.97
C PHE A 14 -5.78 5.05 6.13
N GLY A 15 -7.10 4.85 6.09
CA GLY A 15 -7.82 4.04 7.08
C GLY A 15 -7.64 2.53 6.91
N GLY A 16 -7.08 2.07 5.79
CA GLY A 16 -6.73 0.66 5.56
C GLY A 16 -7.89 -0.33 5.53
N LYS A 17 -9.14 0.14 5.37
CA LYS A 17 -10.37 -0.68 5.45
C LYS A 17 -10.37 -1.87 4.48
N GLY A 18 -9.65 -1.78 3.35
CA GLY A 18 -9.52 -2.88 2.38
C GLY A 18 -8.99 -4.18 3.00
N GLY A 19 -8.06 -4.09 3.96
CA GLY A 19 -7.51 -5.26 4.66
C GLY A 19 -8.51 -6.01 5.54
N LEU A 20 -9.65 -5.38 5.88
CA LEU A 20 -10.75 -6.05 6.58
C LEU A 20 -11.48 -7.06 5.69
N TYR A 21 -11.42 -6.89 4.37
CA TYR A 21 -12.23 -7.65 3.41
C TYR A 21 -11.39 -8.47 2.43
N ALA A 22 -10.10 -8.16 2.25
CA ALA A 22 -9.21 -8.84 1.32
C ALA A 22 -7.84 -9.15 1.94
N ALA A 23 -7.33 -10.35 1.65
CA ALA A 23 -5.95 -10.72 1.95
C ALA A 23 -5.05 -10.22 0.82
N GLY A 24 -3.94 -9.57 1.17
CA GLY A 24 -2.84 -9.27 0.28
C GLY A 24 -1.67 -10.22 0.48
N ARG A 25 -0.49 -9.79 0.02
CA ARG A 25 0.77 -10.52 0.25
C ARG A 25 1.25 -10.43 1.70
N TRP A 26 1.01 -9.30 2.36
CA TRP A 26 1.52 -8.98 3.70
C TRP A 26 0.42 -8.91 4.75
N ASN A 27 -0.79 -9.38 4.46
CA ASN A 27 -1.87 -9.44 5.45
C ASN A 27 -2.82 -10.61 5.19
N ARG A 28 -3.43 -11.09 6.28
CA ARG A 28 -4.65 -11.88 6.25
C ARG A 28 -5.87 -10.95 6.26
N ILE A 29 -7.04 -11.48 5.90
CA ILE A 29 -8.32 -10.78 6.03
C ILE A 29 -8.57 -10.45 7.51
N GLY A 30 -9.15 -9.27 7.77
CA GLY A 30 -9.72 -8.91 9.05
C GLY A 30 -8.97 -7.81 9.80
N ARG A 31 -7.94 -7.20 9.21
CA ARG A 31 -7.16 -6.13 9.85
C ARG A 31 -6.84 -4.98 8.90
N PRO A 32 -6.95 -3.72 9.35
CA PRO A 32 -6.60 -2.58 8.51
C PRO A 32 -5.11 -2.57 8.15
N ILE A 33 -4.82 -2.29 6.89
CA ILE A 33 -3.48 -2.11 6.36
C ILE A 33 -3.58 -1.25 5.10
N VAL A 34 -2.59 -0.38 4.88
CA VAL A 34 -2.48 0.41 3.65
C VAL A 34 -1.23 -0.02 2.92
N TYR A 35 -1.36 -0.28 1.62
CA TYR A 35 -0.23 -0.55 0.72
C TYR A 35 0.10 0.73 -0.04
N THR A 36 1.35 1.18 0.07
CA THR A 36 1.93 2.27 -0.71
C THR A 36 3.31 1.86 -1.21
N ALA A 37 4.00 2.75 -1.92
CA ALA A 37 5.36 2.53 -2.39
C ALA A 37 6.20 3.80 -2.25
N GLU A 38 7.52 3.64 -2.30
CA GLU A 38 8.48 4.78 -2.27
C GLU A 38 8.28 5.73 -3.47
N HIS A 39 7.76 5.21 -4.59
CA HIS A 39 7.58 5.96 -5.84
C HIS A 39 6.18 5.79 -6.40
N LEU A 40 5.65 6.87 -7.00
CA LEU A 40 4.36 6.83 -7.70
C LEU A 40 4.39 5.86 -8.89
N SER A 41 5.52 5.74 -9.57
CA SER A 41 5.74 4.77 -10.65
C SER A 41 5.52 3.33 -10.18
N LEU A 42 6.03 2.98 -9.00
CA LEU A 42 5.85 1.65 -8.45
C LEU A 42 4.40 1.39 -8.01
N CYS A 43 3.74 2.35 -7.37
CA CYS A 43 2.30 2.27 -7.10
C CYS A 43 1.48 2.01 -8.38
N ALA A 44 1.81 2.73 -9.46
CA ALA A 44 1.16 2.57 -10.75
C ALA A 44 1.41 1.18 -11.34
N LEU A 45 2.64 0.66 -11.25
CA LEU A 45 2.99 -0.67 -11.74
C LEU A 45 2.30 -1.79 -10.94
N GLU A 46 2.25 -1.67 -9.61
CA GLU A 46 1.53 -2.60 -8.73
C GLU A 46 0.03 -2.65 -9.09
N ILE A 47 -0.60 -1.50 -9.35
CA ILE A 47 -1.97 -1.47 -9.85
C ILE A 47 -2.05 -2.18 -11.20
N LEU A 48 -1.18 -1.85 -12.15
CA LEU A 48 -1.24 -2.36 -13.52
C LEU A 48 -1.16 -3.90 -13.57
N VAL A 49 -0.27 -4.53 -12.80
CA VAL A 49 -0.14 -5.99 -12.78
C VAL A 49 -1.30 -6.71 -12.09
N HIS A 50 -2.04 -6.01 -11.23
CA HIS A 50 -3.23 -6.55 -10.56
C HIS A 50 -4.52 -6.24 -11.31
N LEU A 51 -4.51 -5.33 -12.30
CA LEU A 51 -5.63 -5.12 -13.20
C LEU A 51 -5.77 -6.35 -14.12
N GLN A 52 -6.95 -6.98 -14.07
CA GLN A 52 -7.25 -8.08 -14.98
C GLN A 52 -7.50 -7.53 -16.40
N ARG A 53 -7.12 -8.32 -17.43
CA ARG A 53 -7.42 -7.99 -18.84
C ARG A 53 -8.91 -7.69 -19.00
N GLY A 54 -9.23 -6.54 -19.60
CA GLY A 54 -10.60 -6.09 -19.82
C GLY A 54 -11.21 -5.29 -18.66
N GLN A 55 -10.52 -5.13 -17.52
CA GLN A 55 -10.95 -4.16 -16.53
C GLN A 55 -10.68 -2.73 -17.03
N PRO A 56 -11.64 -1.82 -16.91
CA PRO A 56 -11.42 -0.43 -17.28
C PRO A 56 -10.34 0.14 -16.36
N MET A 57 -9.35 0.84 -16.94
CA MET A 57 -8.47 1.73 -16.21
C MET A 57 -9.33 2.88 -15.68
N GLN A 58 -9.94 2.65 -14.52
CA GLN A 58 -10.78 3.65 -13.86
C GLN A 58 -9.94 4.88 -13.51
N PRO A 59 -10.54 6.08 -13.35
CA PRO A 59 -9.78 7.21 -12.82
C PRO A 59 -9.27 6.87 -11.41
N PHE A 60 -7.95 6.85 -11.27
CA PHE A 60 -7.26 6.68 -10.00
C PHE A 60 -7.01 8.04 -9.36
N VAL A 61 -6.61 8.02 -8.10
CA VAL A 61 -6.04 9.18 -7.41
C VAL A 61 -4.75 8.75 -6.75
N TRP A 62 -3.86 9.71 -6.51
CA TRP A 62 -2.64 9.48 -5.76
C TRP A 62 -2.52 10.47 -4.60
N TRP A 63 -1.76 10.04 -3.60
CA TRP A 63 -1.44 10.79 -2.41
C TRP A 63 0.08 10.75 -2.18
N ARG A 64 0.62 11.82 -1.62
CA ARG A 64 2.01 11.87 -1.14
C ARG A 64 2.02 11.94 0.38
N ILE A 65 2.84 11.09 0.99
CA ILE A 65 3.14 11.16 2.42
C ILE A 65 4.65 11.32 2.60
N ALA A 66 5.04 12.05 3.65
CA ALA A 66 6.41 12.15 4.14
C ALA A 66 6.50 11.40 5.46
N VAL A 67 7.02 10.18 5.41
CA VAL A 67 7.19 9.33 6.59
C VAL A 67 8.55 9.63 7.23
N PRO A 68 8.62 9.90 8.54
CA PRO A 68 9.90 10.04 9.24
C PRO A 68 10.72 8.75 9.20
N ASP A 69 12.04 8.83 9.04
CA ASP A 69 12.90 7.63 8.99
C ASP A 69 12.76 6.73 10.22
N GLY A 70 12.63 7.31 11.41
CA GLY A 70 12.43 6.58 12.66
C GLY A 70 11.09 5.86 12.79
N ALA A 71 10.14 6.12 11.89
CA ALA A 71 8.86 5.43 11.81
C ALA A 71 8.90 4.17 10.91
N VAL A 72 9.97 3.98 10.15
CA VAL A 72 10.11 2.88 9.19
C VAL A 72 10.89 1.73 9.79
N LYS A 73 10.37 0.51 9.64
CA LYS A 73 11.10 -0.73 9.91
C LYS A 73 11.33 -1.48 8.62
N ASP A 74 12.56 -1.93 8.39
CA ASP A 74 12.90 -2.77 7.24
C ASP A 74 12.53 -4.24 7.46
N GLN A 75 11.93 -4.83 6.43
CA GLN A 75 11.76 -6.28 6.30
C GLN A 75 12.75 -6.84 5.28
N HIS A 76 13.82 -7.45 5.78
CA HIS A 76 14.78 -8.17 4.97
C HIS A 76 15.24 -9.46 5.69
N PRO A 77 15.46 -10.57 4.97
CA PRO A 77 15.20 -10.79 3.54
C PRO A 77 13.71 -10.90 3.21
N LEU A 78 13.39 -10.87 1.90
CA LEU A 78 12.05 -11.14 1.41
C LEU A 78 11.70 -12.62 1.65
N PRO A 79 10.59 -12.93 2.34
CA PRO A 79 10.13 -14.31 2.43
C PRO A 79 9.74 -14.84 1.04
N PRO A 80 10.25 -16.02 0.62
CA PRO A 80 9.99 -16.54 -0.73
C PRO A 80 8.54 -16.98 -0.94
N GLU A 81 7.88 -17.40 0.13
CA GLU A 81 6.54 -17.98 0.09
C GLU A 81 5.46 -16.98 0.54
N LEU A 82 4.32 -16.99 -0.15
CA LEU A 82 3.19 -16.10 0.13
C LEU A 82 2.71 -16.20 1.58
N GLU A 83 2.56 -17.43 2.10
CA GLU A 83 2.12 -17.63 3.49
C GLU A 83 3.13 -17.12 4.50
N ARG A 84 4.43 -17.20 4.19
CA ARG A 84 5.46 -16.63 5.05
C ARG A 84 5.44 -15.11 5.03
N SER A 85 5.23 -14.47 3.87
CA SER A 85 5.02 -13.02 3.79
C SER A 85 3.79 -12.57 4.60
N ARG A 86 2.69 -13.32 4.50
CA ARG A 86 1.46 -13.05 5.25
C ARG A 86 1.66 -13.16 6.75
N GLU A 87 2.37 -14.18 7.21
CA GLU A 87 2.67 -14.37 8.62
C GLU A 87 3.52 -13.21 9.17
N VAL A 88 4.56 -12.80 8.44
CA VAL A 88 5.41 -11.66 8.82
C VAL A 88 4.58 -10.38 8.97
N GLY A 89 3.76 -10.04 7.97
CA GLY A 89 2.94 -8.84 8.02
C GLY A 89 1.81 -8.94 9.06
N HIS A 90 1.23 -10.12 9.28
CA HIS A 90 0.25 -10.35 10.34
C HIS A 90 0.85 -10.08 11.73
N GLN A 91 2.01 -10.64 12.02
CA GLN A 91 2.73 -10.41 13.29
C GLN A 91 3.12 -8.95 13.46
N TRP A 92 3.62 -8.29 12.41
CA TRP A 92 3.95 -6.86 12.44
C TRP A 92 2.72 -5.99 12.77
N LEU A 93 1.59 -6.24 12.10
CA LEU A 93 0.35 -5.55 12.40
C LEU A 93 -0.09 -5.81 13.84
N GLU A 94 0.03 -7.06 14.33
CA GLU A 94 -0.53 -7.52 15.62
C GLU A 94 0.21 -6.90 16.78
N ARG A 95 1.53 -7.00 16.70
CA ARG A 95 2.45 -6.44 17.68
C ARG A 95 2.58 -4.93 17.59
N ARG A 96 2.03 -4.32 16.52
CA ARG A 96 2.20 -2.89 16.20
C ARG A 96 3.67 -2.49 16.33
N SER A 97 4.57 -3.25 15.70
CA SER A 97 6.02 -3.11 15.93
C SER A 97 6.62 -1.83 15.35
N SER A 98 5.98 -1.24 14.36
CA SER A 98 6.30 0.05 13.76
C SER A 98 5.04 0.57 13.04
N PRO A 99 4.91 1.90 12.83
CA PRO A 99 3.81 2.44 12.03
C PRO A 99 3.99 2.11 10.53
N VAL A 100 5.22 1.96 10.06
CA VAL A 100 5.53 1.61 8.66
C VAL A 100 6.46 0.40 8.59
N LEU A 101 6.14 -0.55 7.71
CA LEU A 101 7.01 -1.67 7.33
C LEU A 101 7.43 -1.49 5.87
N ARG A 102 8.74 -1.31 5.63
CA ARG A 102 9.32 -1.30 4.30
C ARG A 102 9.62 -2.71 3.85
N VAL A 103 9.09 -3.09 2.70
CA VAL A 103 9.21 -4.43 2.13
C VAL A 103 9.70 -4.34 0.68
N PRO A 104 10.57 -5.23 0.21
CA PRO A 104 11.06 -5.18 -1.16
C PRO A 104 9.92 -5.43 -2.16
N SER A 105 9.95 -4.71 -3.28
CA SER A 105 9.06 -4.94 -4.41
C SER A 105 9.38 -6.26 -5.09
N LEU A 106 8.33 -6.96 -5.56
CA LEU A 106 8.48 -8.13 -6.42
C LEU A 106 8.57 -7.78 -7.91
N LEU A 107 8.20 -6.55 -8.27
CA LEU A 107 8.15 -6.11 -9.66
C LEU A 107 9.46 -5.47 -10.09
N ILE A 108 10.07 -4.66 -9.21
CA ILE A 108 11.30 -3.93 -9.52
C ILE A 108 12.36 -4.22 -8.43
N PRO A 109 13.43 -4.96 -8.76
CA PRO A 109 14.54 -5.16 -7.84
C PRO A 109 15.16 -3.83 -7.39
N GLY A 110 15.35 -3.66 -6.09
CA GLY A 110 15.93 -2.44 -5.50
C GLY A 110 14.92 -1.36 -5.10
N GLU A 111 13.65 -1.50 -5.47
CA GLU A 111 12.57 -0.62 -4.99
C GLU A 111 11.75 -1.28 -3.88
N HIS A 112 11.08 -0.45 -3.06
CA HIS A 112 10.30 -0.94 -1.93
C HIS A 112 8.86 -0.46 -1.92
N ASN A 113 7.99 -1.35 -1.47
CA ASN A 113 6.66 -1.02 -1.01
C ASN A 113 6.73 -0.62 0.47
N LEU A 114 5.84 0.28 0.88
CA LEU A 114 5.66 0.71 2.26
C LEU A 114 4.28 0.29 2.73
N LEU A 115 4.22 -0.49 3.80
CA LEU A 115 2.97 -0.91 4.42
C LEU A 115 2.73 -0.02 5.63
N LEU A 116 1.57 0.63 5.69
CA LEU A 116 1.18 1.45 6.84
C LEU A 116 0.25 0.65 7.74
N ASN A 117 0.45 0.77 9.05
CA ASN A 117 -0.45 0.24 10.07
C ASN A 117 -1.26 1.38 10.67
N PRO A 118 -2.51 1.62 10.21
CA PRO A 118 -3.33 2.73 10.70
C PRO A 118 -3.69 2.63 12.18
N LEU A 119 -3.54 1.43 12.78
CA LEU A 119 -3.81 1.19 14.20
C LEU A 119 -2.57 1.37 15.09
N HIS A 120 -1.42 1.69 14.51
CA HIS A 120 -0.22 1.99 15.28
C HIS A 120 -0.34 3.38 15.94
N PRO A 121 -0.06 3.56 17.25
CA PRO A 121 -0.23 4.85 17.92
C PRO A 121 0.63 5.99 17.35
N ALA A 122 1.78 5.66 16.79
CA ALA A 122 2.68 6.61 16.12
C ALA A 122 2.39 6.80 14.62
N PHE A 123 1.33 6.20 14.06
CA PHE A 123 0.86 6.56 12.72
C PHE A 123 0.18 7.92 12.81
N ASP A 124 0.61 8.86 11.97
CA ASP A 124 0.15 10.25 12.01
C ASP A 124 -0.32 10.71 10.62
N GLN A 125 -1.55 11.24 10.55
CA GLN A 125 -2.08 11.82 9.32
C GLN A 125 -1.36 13.12 8.94
N GLY A 126 -0.63 13.76 9.86
CA GLY A 126 0.26 14.89 9.58
C GLY A 126 1.40 14.56 8.60
N TRP A 127 1.63 13.28 8.29
CA TRP A 127 2.58 12.88 7.24
C TRP A 127 2.07 13.18 5.84
N ILE A 128 0.76 13.41 5.66
CA ILE A 128 0.17 13.66 4.34
C ILE A 128 0.61 15.03 3.83
N GLN A 129 1.30 15.04 2.68
CA GLN A 129 1.83 16.24 2.05
C GLN A 129 0.94 16.72 0.90
N GLN A 130 0.28 15.80 0.19
CA GLN A 130 -0.50 16.13 -1.01
C GLN A 130 -1.56 15.07 -1.30
N GLY A 131 -2.71 15.49 -1.84
CA GLY A 131 -3.75 14.64 -2.41
C GLY A 131 -5.18 15.02 -1.97
N PRO A 132 -6.21 14.35 -2.52
CA PRO A 132 -6.10 13.38 -3.61
C PRO A 132 -5.91 14.09 -4.95
N GLU A 133 -4.91 13.67 -5.72
CA GLU A 133 -4.66 14.21 -7.06
C GLU A 133 -5.07 13.19 -8.13
N PRO A 134 -5.70 13.60 -9.25
CA PRO A 134 -6.08 12.67 -10.31
C PRO A 134 -4.87 11.93 -10.91
N PHE A 135 -5.04 10.64 -11.18
CA PHE A 135 -4.08 9.84 -11.94
C PHE A 135 -4.78 9.06 -13.06
N SER A 136 -4.19 9.10 -14.25
CA SER A 136 -4.62 8.33 -15.41
C SER A 136 -3.40 7.65 -16.03
N PHE A 137 -3.55 6.36 -16.33
CA PHE A 137 -2.56 5.64 -17.13
C PHE A 137 -2.57 6.15 -18.58
N ASP A 138 -1.40 6.11 -19.21
CA ASP A 138 -1.28 6.35 -20.66
C ASP A 138 -2.07 5.29 -21.43
N ALA A 139 -2.82 5.70 -22.46
CA ALA A 139 -3.68 4.81 -23.24
C ALA A 139 -2.93 3.69 -23.98
N ARG A 140 -1.60 3.80 -24.14
CA ARG A 140 -0.75 2.74 -24.71
C ARG A 140 -0.47 1.60 -23.75
N LEU A 141 -0.69 1.79 -22.45
CA LEU A 141 -0.56 0.72 -21.47
C LEU A 141 -1.79 -0.19 -21.53
N THR A 142 -1.56 -1.48 -21.65
CA THR A 142 -2.62 -2.51 -21.66
C THR A 142 -2.28 -3.58 -20.62
N PRO A 143 -3.23 -3.97 -19.74
CA PRO A 143 -3.05 -5.12 -18.84
C PRO A 143 -3.01 -6.45 -19.61
#